data_AF-A0A2S4UAJ3-F1
#
_entry.id   AF-A0A2S4UAJ3-F1
#
_cell.length_a   1.000
_cell.length_b   1.000
_cell.length_c   1.000
_cell.angle_alpha   90.00
_cell.angle_beta   90.00
_cell.angle_gamma   90.00
#
_symmetry.space_group_name_H-M   'P 1'
#
loop_
_entity.id
_entity.type
_entity.pdbx_description
1 polymer ?
#
loop_
_entity_poly.entity_id
_entity_poly.type
_entity_poly.pdbx_seq_one_letter_code
_entity_poly.pdbx_strand_id
1 'polypeptide(L)'
;RLLNRFGVLAGGLSLKLDNTIPPSVRLARFANELGSCLEPWSFSNKERPVLIIDEANTLKRMEKHSNVLTVFNFKMINVLLDFALTMTQSNSKMHVIFTTSDSLFLDWITQRIKSTYLELLVVAERFRPVQNEYSRMLSDSSEEAKTYGEWETLTVCRLLLDSPLGYISYIGLVKKLGLGVVKEMLERNLIQYRPSSHFSKDLIPPPSESVVTPQSQPALCAMKMLVKEMEPV
;
A
#
# COMPACT_ATOMS: atom_id res chain seq x y z
N ARG A 1 3.16 -21.10 -14.61
CA ARG A 1 4.41 -21.20 -13.81
C ARG A 1 4.24 -20.83 -12.33
N LEU A 2 3.04 -20.45 -11.86
CA LEU A 2 2.77 -20.09 -10.45
C LEU A 2 2.41 -21.27 -9.53
N LEU A 3 2.29 -22.50 -10.05
CA LEU A 3 1.90 -23.69 -9.26
C LEU A 3 3.09 -24.57 -8.80
N ASN A 4 4.33 -24.26 -9.20
CA ASN A 4 5.49 -25.15 -8.97
C ASN A 4 6.42 -24.69 -7.83
N ARG A 5 6.02 -23.74 -6.97
CA ARG A 5 6.86 -23.26 -5.86
C ARG A 5 6.09 -23.09 -4.55
N PHE A 6 5.34 -24.11 -4.14
CA PHE A 6 4.98 -24.27 -2.73
C PHE A 6 5.80 -25.43 -2.16
N GLY A 7 6.99 -25.09 -1.63
CA GLY A 7 7.73 -25.95 -0.73
C GLY A 7 7.74 -25.30 0.65
N VAL A 8 6.90 -25.80 1.58
CA VAL A 8 7.29 -26.55 2.80
C VAL A 8 7.41 -25.56 4.00
N LEU A 9 6.83 -25.68 5.21
CA LEU A 9 6.39 -26.80 6.06
C LEU A 9 5.38 -26.27 7.11
N ALA A 10 4.18 -26.84 7.19
CA ALA A 10 3.39 -26.95 8.43
C ALA A 10 2.34 -28.05 8.21
N GLY A 11 2.57 -29.24 8.78
CA GLY A 11 1.56 -30.30 8.90
C GLY A 11 1.09 -30.95 7.60
N GLY A 12 1.87 -31.87 7.03
CA GLY A 12 1.38 -33.09 6.36
C GLY A 12 0.38 -33.00 5.19
N LEU A 13 0.01 -31.83 4.68
CA LEU A 13 -0.95 -31.70 3.56
C LEU A 13 -0.23 -31.97 2.23
N SER A 14 -0.15 -33.25 1.86
CA SER A 14 0.34 -33.68 0.55
C SER A 14 -0.77 -33.58 -0.49
N LEU A 15 -0.70 -32.57 -1.36
CA LEU A 15 -1.58 -32.44 -2.52
C LEU A 15 -1.28 -33.56 -3.52
N LYS A 16 -2.10 -34.61 -3.56
CA LYS A 16 -2.21 -35.43 -4.78
C LYS A 16 -2.91 -34.55 -5.83
N LEU A 17 -2.13 -33.98 -6.75
CA LEU A 17 -2.67 -33.21 -7.88
C LEU A 17 -3.34 -34.18 -8.88
N ASP A 18 -4.61 -34.47 -8.63
CA ASP A 18 -5.48 -35.00 -9.68
C ASP A 18 -5.84 -33.85 -10.63
N ASN A 19 -5.28 -33.88 -11.84
CA ASN A 19 -5.50 -32.85 -12.84
C ASN A 19 -6.85 -32.97 -13.55
N THR A 20 -7.64 -34.01 -13.27
CA THR A 20 -9.01 -34.16 -13.79
C THR A 20 -10.01 -33.24 -13.06
N ILE A 21 -9.65 -32.73 -11.87
CA ILE A 21 -10.52 -31.89 -11.05
C ILE A 21 -10.30 -30.39 -11.37
N PRO A 22 -11.38 -29.59 -11.56
CA PRO A 22 -11.25 -28.16 -11.81
C PRO A 22 -10.42 -27.44 -10.73
N PRO A 23 -9.53 -26.50 -11.08
CA PRO A 23 -8.65 -25.80 -10.14
C PRO A 23 -9.37 -25.17 -8.95
N SER A 24 -10.54 -24.56 -9.17
CA SER A 24 -11.35 -23.96 -8.11
C SER A 24 -11.89 -25.00 -7.11
N VAL A 25 -12.22 -26.21 -7.57
CA VAL A 25 -12.72 -27.29 -6.70
C VAL A 25 -11.58 -27.86 -5.87
N ARG A 26 -10.38 -27.99 -6.47
CA ARG A 26 -9.17 -28.38 -5.73
C ARG A 26 -8.82 -27.38 -4.64
N LEU A 27 -8.86 -26.09 -4.97
CA LEU A 27 -8.62 -25.03 -4.00
C LEU A 27 -9.65 -25.05 -2.87
N ALA A 28 -10.93 -25.22 -3.19
CA ALA A 28 -11.99 -25.29 -2.18
C ALA A 28 -11.81 -26.49 -1.24
N ARG A 29 -11.43 -27.65 -1.78
CA ARG A 29 -11.12 -28.84 -0.97
C ARG A 29 -9.94 -28.58 -0.03
N PHE A 30 -8.86 -28.03 -0.56
CA PHE A 30 -7.69 -27.67 0.24
C PHE A 30 -8.03 -26.67 1.34
N ALA A 31 -8.79 -25.62 1.01
CA ALA A 31 -9.24 -24.61 1.97
C ALA A 31 -10.09 -25.23 3.10
N ASN A 32 -10.98 -26.17 2.76
CA ASN A 32 -11.79 -26.88 3.74
C ASN A 32 -10.95 -27.81 4.62
N GLU A 33 -10.04 -28.59 4.03
CA GLU A 33 -9.13 -29.46 4.77
C GLU A 33 -8.26 -28.64 5.75
N LEU A 34 -7.64 -27.56 5.26
CA LEU A 34 -6.86 -26.64 6.08
C LEU A 34 -7.71 -26.06 7.21
N GLY A 35 -8.90 -25.55 6.91
CA GLY A 35 -9.81 -24.97 7.92
C GLY A 35 -10.34 -25.97 8.95
N SER A 36 -10.42 -27.27 8.60
CA SER A 36 -10.81 -28.34 9.52
C SER A 36 -9.67 -28.73 10.49
N CYS A 37 -8.41 -28.56 10.07
CA CYS A 37 -7.25 -28.81 10.92
C CYS A 37 -6.95 -27.68 11.91
N LEU A 38 -7.61 -26.53 11.76
CA LEU A 38 -7.43 -25.37 12.63
C LEU A 38 -8.48 -25.37 13.74
N GLU A 39 -8.03 -25.20 14.99
CA GLU A 39 -8.92 -24.98 16.13
C GLU A 39 -9.37 -23.52 16.21
N PRO A 40 -10.64 -23.24 16.59
CA PRO A 40 -11.06 -21.88 16.92
C PRO A 40 -10.18 -21.30 18.02
N TRP A 41 -10.01 -19.98 17.99
CA TRP A 41 -9.31 -19.33 19.07
C TRP A 41 -10.05 -19.52 20.41
N SER A 42 -9.26 -19.76 21.45
CA SER A 42 -9.71 -19.83 22.83
C SER A 42 -8.65 -19.22 23.74
N PHE A 43 -9.02 -18.85 24.96
CA PHE A 43 -8.07 -18.36 25.96
C PHE A 43 -6.96 -19.38 26.31
N SER A 44 -7.18 -20.67 26.03
CA SER A 44 -6.18 -21.73 26.20
C SER A 44 -5.20 -21.85 25.03
N ASN A 45 -5.59 -21.43 23.82
CA ASN A 45 -4.74 -21.41 22.63
C ASN A 45 -4.21 -19.99 22.37
N LYS A 46 -3.06 -19.67 22.95
CA LYS A 46 -2.50 -18.31 22.92
C LYS A 46 -2.08 -17.82 21.53
N GLU A 47 -1.79 -18.72 20.59
CA GLU A 47 -1.27 -18.34 19.27
C GLU A 47 -2.26 -18.71 18.17
N ARG A 48 -2.73 -17.68 17.45
CA ARG A 48 -3.53 -17.85 16.24
C ARG A 48 -2.58 -17.94 15.04
N PRO A 49 -2.69 -18.98 14.19
CA PRO A 49 -1.90 -19.05 12.96
C PRO A 49 -2.10 -17.82 12.08
N VAL A 50 -1.06 -17.42 11.36
CA VAL A 50 -1.08 -16.28 10.43
C VAL A 50 -0.78 -16.78 9.02
N LEU A 51 -1.68 -16.52 8.08
CA LEU A 51 -1.44 -16.71 6.65
C LEU A 51 -1.09 -15.38 6.01
N ILE A 52 0.07 -15.31 5.37
CA ILE A 52 0.51 -14.14 4.62
C ILE A 52 0.39 -14.45 3.13
N ILE A 53 -0.32 -13.61 2.40
CA ILE A 53 -0.46 -13.65 0.95
C ILE A 53 0.28 -12.47 0.37
N ASP A 54 1.47 -12.74 -0.14
CA ASP A 54 2.33 -11.74 -0.74
C ASP A 54 1.98 -11.44 -2.19
N GLU A 55 2.24 -10.19 -2.62
CA GLU A 55 1.88 -9.67 -3.95
C GLU A 55 0.42 -9.96 -4.33
N ALA A 56 -0.49 -9.69 -3.38
CA ALA A 56 -1.92 -9.97 -3.50
C ALA A 56 -2.59 -9.26 -4.69
N ASN A 57 -2.01 -8.16 -5.19
CA ASN A 57 -2.32 -7.51 -6.47
C ASN A 57 -2.30 -8.46 -7.68
N THR A 58 -1.64 -9.62 -7.56
CA THR A 58 -1.73 -10.68 -8.57
C THR A 58 -3.15 -11.23 -8.73
N LEU A 59 -3.94 -11.30 -7.65
CA LEU A 59 -5.35 -11.74 -7.69
C LEU A 59 -6.18 -10.82 -8.60
N LYS A 60 -6.00 -9.50 -8.47
CA LYS A 60 -6.62 -8.50 -9.34
C LYS A 60 -6.21 -8.66 -10.81
N ARG A 61 -4.94 -9.01 -11.09
CA ARG A 61 -4.47 -9.27 -12.46
C ARG A 61 -5.10 -10.52 -13.07
N MET A 62 -5.34 -11.56 -12.26
CA MET A 62 -5.94 -12.81 -12.71
C MET A 62 -7.36 -12.66 -13.28
N GLU A 63 -8.10 -11.63 -12.86
CA GLU A 63 -9.43 -11.32 -13.39
C GLU A 63 -9.40 -10.67 -14.78
N LYS A 64 -8.30 -10.04 -15.20
CA LYS A 64 -8.25 -9.25 -16.45
C LYS A 64 -8.02 -10.10 -17.72
N HIS A 65 -7.75 -11.39 -17.62
CA HIS A 65 -7.48 -12.27 -18.78
C HIS A 65 -8.77 -12.87 -19.37
N SER A 66 -8.83 -13.09 -20.69
CA SER A 66 -10.09 -13.25 -21.46
C SER A 66 -10.76 -14.64 -21.48
N ASN A 67 -12.09 -14.53 -21.64
CA ASN A 67 -13.17 -15.41 -22.07
C ASN A 67 -13.47 -16.71 -21.28
N VAL A 68 -12.57 -17.67 -21.15
CA VAL A 68 -12.88 -18.96 -20.45
C VAL A 68 -12.08 -19.11 -19.17
N LEU A 69 -10.82 -18.68 -19.17
CA LEU A 69 -9.97 -18.67 -17.98
C LEU A 69 -10.45 -17.66 -16.92
N THR A 70 -11.16 -16.61 -17.33
CA THR A 70 -11.72 -15.59 -16.43
C THR A 70 -12.68 -16.19 -15.43
N VAL A 71 -13.57 -17.09 -15.88
CA VAL A 71 -14.59 -17.71 -15.02
C VAL A 71 -13.94 -18.60 -13.97
N PHE A 72 -12.91 -19.38 -14.36
CA PHE A 72 -12.16 -20.21 -13.43
C PHE A 72 -11.34 -19.38 -12.44
N ASN A 73 -10.68 -18.32 -12.91
CA ASN A 73 -9.89 -17.42 -12.05
C ASN A 73 -10.78 -16.68 -11.06
N PHE A 74 -11.92 -16.16 -11.52
CA PHE A 74 -12.91 -15.51 -10.65
C PHE A 74 -13.39 -16.46 -9.56
N LYS A 75 -13.72 -17.72 -9.93
CA LYS A 75 -14.12 -18.73 -8.95
C LYS A 75 -13.00 -19.08 -7.96
N MET A 76 -11.75 -19.13 -8.40
CA MET A 76 -10.61 -19.35 -7.50
C MET A 76 -10.41 -18.19 -6.53
N ILE A 77 -10.52 -16.95 -7.01
CA ILE A 77 -10.40 -15.75 -6.17
C ILE A 77 -11.49 -15.76 -5.11
N ASN A 78 -12.74 -16.01 -5.50
CA ASN A 78 -13.85 -16.06 -4.54
C ASN A 78 -13.65 -17.16 -3.50
N VAL A 79 -13.23 -18.37 -3.90
CA VAL A 79 -12.93 -19.44 -2.95
C VAL A 79 -11.85 -19.02 -1.93
N LEU A 80 -10.81 -18.32 -2.38
CA LEU A 80 -9.75 -17.84 -1.50
C LEU A 80 -10.22 -16.73 -0.55
N LEU A 81 -11.00 -15.77 -1.05
CA LEU A 81 -11.54 -14.67 -0.24
C LEU A 81 -12.61 -15.18 0.75
N ASP A 82 -13.46 -16.10 0.33
CA ASP A 82 -14.46 -16.75 1.19
C ASP A 82 -13.77 -17.55 2.31
N PHE A 83 -12.70 -18.29 1.97
CA PHE A 83 -11.88 -18.96 2.98
C PHE A 83 -11.29 -17.97 3.97
N ALA A 84 -10.66 -16.89 3.49
CA ALA A 84 -10.06 -15.87 4.35
C ALA A 84 -11.11 -15.24 5.29
N LEU A 85 -12.30 -14.92 4.77
CA LEU A 85 -13.39 -14.37 5.55
C LEU A 85 -13.91 -15.37 6.60
N THR A 86 -14.14 -16.62 6.20
CA THR A 86 -14.63 -17.68 7.10
C THR A 86 -13.65 -17.92 8.24
N MET A 87 -12.36 -17.94 7.93
CA MET A 87 -11.31 -18.23 8.89
C MET A 87 -11.02 -17.08 9.86
N THR A 88 -11.15 -15.82 9.41
CA THR A 88 -10.90 -14.64 10.24
C THR A 88 -12.12 -14.22 11.04
N GLN A 89 -13.31 -14.20 10.42
CA GLN A 89 -14.54 -13.66 11.01
C GLN A 89 -15.42 -14.76 11.62
N SER A 90 -15.86 -15.73 10.81
CA SER A 90 -16.88 -16.70 11.24
C SER A 90 -16.36 -17.67 12.30
N ASN A 91 -15.16 -18.21 12.08
CA ASN A 91 -14.61 -19.24 12.96
C ASN A 91 -13.48 -18.71 13.87
N SER A 92 -12.96 -17.50 13.60
CA SER A 92 -11.85 -16.88 14.31
C SER A 92 -10.66 -17.83 14.56
N LYS A 93 -10.30 -18.61 13.53
CA LYS A 93 -9.29 -19.68 13.57
C LYS A 93 -7.87 -19.20 13.23
N MET A 94 -7.75 -18.10 12.49
CA MET A 94 -6.45 -17.60 12.01
C MET A 94 -6.53 -16.12 11.61
N HIS A 95 -5.38 -15.49 11.46
CA HIS A 95 -5.23 -14.20 10.81
C HIS A 95 -4.84 -14.39 9.34
N VAL A 96 -5.34 -13.51 8.48
CA VAL A 96 -4.94 -13.44 7.07
C VAL A 96 -4.45 -12.04 6.78
N ILE A 97 -3.22 -11.93 6.26
CA ILE A 97 -2.58 -10.67 5.89
C ILE A 97 -2.34 -10.70 4.38
N PHE A 98 -2.88 -9.70 3.68
CA PHE A 98 -2.57 -9.46 2.28
C PHE A 98 -1.51 -8.35 2.19
N THR A 99 -0.37 -8.63 1.58
CA THR A 99 0.62 -7.58 1.23
C THR A 99 0.50 -7.27 -0.27
N THR A 100 0.59 -5.99 -0.60
CA THR A 100 0.39 -5.50 -1.97
C THR A 100 1.27 -4.28 -2.21
N SER A 101 1.82 -4.18 -3.42
CA SER A 101 2.48 -2.97 -3.91
C SER A 101 1.55 -2.08 -4.75
N ASP A 102 0.34 -2.56 -5.08
CA ASP A 102 -0.66 -1.82 -5.89
C ASP A 102 -1.51 -0.94 -4.98
N SER A 103 -1.42 0.38 -5.16
CA SER A 103 -2.21 1.38 -4.43
C SER A 103 -3.71 1.25 -4.67
N LEU A 104 -4.12 0.73 -5.83
CA LEU A 104 -5.51 0.50 -6.21
C LEU A 104 -6.01 -0.89 -5.79
N PHE A 105 -5.26 -1.63 -4.96
CA PHE A 105 -5.68 -2.94 -4.48
C PHE A 105 -6.81 -2.83 -3.45
N LEU A 106 -6.77 -1.81 -2.59
CA LEU A 106 -7.80 -1.59 -1.58
C LEU A 106 -9.18 -1.38 -2.22
N ASP A 107 -9.26 -0.50 -3.23
CA ASP A 107 -10.50 -0.25 -3.96
C ASP A 107 -11.03 -1.51 -4.63
N TRP A 108 -10.13 -2.36 -5.13
CA TRP A 108 -10.51 -3.62 -5.77
C TRP A 108 -11.02 -4.67 -4.76
N ILE A 109 -10.38 -4.83 -3.60
CA ILE A 109 -10.77 -5.85 -2.62
C ILE A 109 -12.03 -5.45 -1.85
N THR A 110 -12.26 -4.14 -1.62
CA THR A 110 -13.46 -3.62 -0.95
C THR A 110 -14.74 -3.78 -1.78
N GLN A 111 -14.63 -3.96 -3.10
CA GLN A 111 -15.76 -4.36 -3.95
C GLN A 111 -16.21 -5.82 -3.73
N ARG A 112 -15.40 -6.63 -3.05
CA ARG A 112 -15.62 -8.08 -2.86
C ARG A 112 -15.86 -8.44 -1.40
N ILE A 113 -15.08 -7.86 -0.50
CA ILE A 113 -15.21 -8.03 0.93
C ILE A 113 -15.71 -6.71 1.52
N LYS A 114 -16.73 -6.77 2.39
CA LYS A 114 -17.20 -5.57 3.11
C LYS A 114 -16.04 -4.95 3.87
N SER A 115 -15.88 -3.63 3.73
CA SER A 115 -14.78 -2.87 4.35
C SER A 115 -14.67 -3.06 5.86
N THR A 116 -15.78 -3.36 6.56
CA THR A 116 -15.82 -3.66 8.00
C THR A 116 -15.01 -4.89 8.40
N TYR A 117 -14.66 -5.78 7.46
CA TYR A 117 -13.86 -6.97 7.72
C TYR A 117 -12.39 -6.83 7.32
N LEU A 118 -11.98 -5.65 6.87
CA LEU A 118 -10.63 -5.36 6.41
C LEU A 118 -10.01 -4.28 7.30
N GLU A 119 -8.82 -4.57 7.81
CA GLU A 119 -7.96 -3.57 8.43
C GLU A 119 -6.79 -3.28 7.50
N LEU A 120 -6.65 -2.02 7.08
CA LEU A 120 -5.53 -1.57 6.25
C LEU A 120 -4.40 -1.07 7.14
N LEU A 121 -3.28 -1.80 7.12
CA LEU A 121 -2.03 -1.31 7.69
C LEU A 121 -1.10 -0.84 6.58
N VAL A 122 -0.96 0.47 6.43
CA VAL A 122 0.10 1.04 5.58
C VAL A 122 1.40 1.02 6.39
N VAL A 123 2.32 0.13 6.04
CA VAL A 123 3.62 -0.06 6.76
C VAL A 123 4.59 1.12 6.57
N ALA A 124 4.13 2.24 6.02
CA ALA A 124 4.95 3.42 5.74
C ALA A 124 5.67 3.92 7.01
N GLU A 125 4.99 3.97 8.15
CA GLU A 125 5.55 4.51 9.40
C GLU A 125 6.72 3.68 9.94
N ARG A 126 6.92 2.41 9.56
CA ARG A 126 8.08 1.60 10.00
C ARG A 126 9.06 1.30 8.89
N PHE A 127 8.81 1.82 7.68
CA PHE A 127 9.67 1.60 6.54
C PHE A 127 10.89 2.52 6.64
N ARG A 128 12.10 1.93 6.69
CA ARG A 128 13.34 2.68 6.91
C ARG A 128 13.52 3.90 5.98
N PRO A 129 13.21 3.82 4.66
CA PRO A 129 13.24 5.01 3.81
C PRO A 129 12.30 6.15 4.24
N VAL A 130 11.09 5.84 4.74
CA VAL A 130 10.17 6.86 5.26
C VAL A 130 10.73 7.47 6.54
N GLN A 131 11.25 6.64 7.44
CA GLN A 131 11.89 7.10 8.68
C GLN A 131 13.10 7.98 8.40
N ASN A 132 13.92 7.65 7.41
CA ASN A 132 15.05 8.47 7.00
C ASN A 132 14.59 9.85 6.46
N GLU A 133 13.56 9.88 5.62
CA GLU A 133 13.00 11.16 5.12
C GLU A 133 12.38 11.97 6.27
N TYR A 134 11.67 11.30 7.18
CA TYR A 134 11.08 11.94 8.36
C TYR A 134 12.15 12.55 9.28
N SER A 135 13.17 11.77 9.64
CA SER A 135 14.31 12.26 10.42
C SER A 135 15.05 13.39 9.71
N ARG A 136 15.17 13.35 8.38
CA ARG A 136 15.79 14.43 7.59
C ARG A 136 14.96 15.72 7.68
N MET A 137 13.64 15.64 7.54
CA MET A 137 12.74 16.79 7.68
C MET A 137 12.81 17.40 9.09
N LEU A 138 12.99 16.57 10.12
CA LEU A 138 13.18 17.03 11.50
C LEU A 138 14.59 17.56 11.76
N SER A 139 15.66 16.91 11.28
CA SER A 139 17.05 17.37 11.48
C SER A 139 17.34 18.68 10.74
N ASP A 140 16.58 18.95 9.69
CA ASP A 140 16.54 20.25 9.04
C ASP A 140 16.01 21.37 9.98
N SER A 141 15.62 21.10 11.23
CA SER A 141 15.24 22.17 12.18
C SER A 141 16.40 22.72 13.02
N SER A 142 17.58 22.09 13.04
CA SER A 142 18.50 22.28 14.18
C SER A 142 19.87 22.94 13.95
N GLU A 143 20.39 23.19 12.73
CA GLU A 143 21.83 23.57 12.61
C GLU A 143 22.24 24.69 11.64
N GLU A 144 21.37 25.26 10.80
CA GLU A 144 21.76 26.37 9.89
C GLU A 144 20.72 27.50 9.84
N ALA A 145 21.14 28.72 9.50
CA ALA A 145 20.22 29.81 9.24
C ALA A 145 19.34 29.46 8.04
N LYS A 146 18.03 29.34 8.27
CA LYS A 146 17.03 29.03 7.24
C LYS A 146 16.15 30.22 6.97
N THR A 147 15.72 30.34 5.72
CA THR A 147 14.66 31.27 5.32
C THR A 147 13.27 30.74 5.64
N TYR A 148 13.14 29.47 6.02
CA TYR A 148 11.87 28.80 6.29
C TYR A 148 11.89 27.99 7.59
N GLY A 149 10.74 27.92 8.27
CA GLY A 149 10.55 27.17 9.51
C GLY A 149 9.43 26.14 9.40
N GLU A 150 8.86 25.80 10.56
CA GLU A 150 7.80 24.79 10.68
C GLU A 150 6.56 25.17 9.87
N TRP A 151 6.14 26.43 9.92
CA TRP A 151 4.93 26.90 9.22
C TRP A 151 5.03 26.73 7.71
N GLU A 152 6.13 27.16 7.09
CA GLU A 152 6.35 26.99 5.64
C GLU A 152 6.43 25.50 5.29
N THR A 153 7.13 24.71 6.11
CA THR A 153 7.28 23.27 5.91
C THR A 153 5.92 22.56 5.92
N LEU A 154 5.10 22.79 6.94
CA LEU A 154 3.75 22.23 7.05
C LEU A 154 2.84 22.72 5.92
N THR A 155 2.97 23.99 5.53
CA THR A 155 2.21 24.56 4.41
C THR A 155 2.50 23.81 3.10
N VAL A 156 3.77 23.55 2.80
CA VAL A 156 4.16 22.78 1.61
C VAL A 156 3.67 21.34 1.69
N CYS A 157 3.84 20.69 2.85
CA CYS A 157 3.39 19.31 3.07
C CYS A 157 1.89 19.18 2.79
N ARG A 158 1.07 20.08 3.35
CA ARG A 158 -0.38 20.10 3.11
C ARG A 158 -0.73 20.31 1.64
N LEU A 159 -0.14 21.32 1.00
CA LEU A 159 -0.41 21.60 -0.41
C LEU A 159 -0.10 20.39 -1.31
N LEU A 160 0.97 19.65 -1.02
CA LEU A 160 1.33 18.44 -1.77
C LEU A 160 0.42 17.25 -1.44
N LEU A 161 0.06 17.06 -0.16
CA LEU A 161 -0.84 15.98 0.28
C LEU A 161 -2.28 16.17 -0.22
N ASP A 162 -2.75 17.41 -0.27
CA ASP A 162 -4.08 17.79 -0.73
C ASP A 162 -4.15 17.91 -2.27
N SER A 163 -3.01 17.80 -2.97
CA SER A 163 -2.99 17.86 -4.43
C SER A 163 -3.54 16.57 -5.04
N PRO A 164 -4.67 16.62 -5.75
CA PRO A 164 -5.21 15.42 -6.41
C PRO A 164 -4.32 14.92 -7.56
N LEU A 165 -3.41 15.76 -8.04
CA LEU A 165 -2.48 15.43 -9.14
C LEU A 165 -1.09 14.99 -8.63
N GLY A 166 -0.84 15.07 -7.32
CA GLY A 166 0.46 14.75 -6.72
C GLY A 166 1.56 15.79 -6.97
N TYR A 167 1.21 16.95 -7.53
CA TYR A 167 2.12 18.09 -7.74
C TYR A 167 1.37 19.43 -7.58
N ILE A 168 2.11 20.51 -7.33
CA ILE A 168 1.56 21.88 -7.22
C ILE A 168 2.35 22.88 -8.05
N SER A 169 1.73 24.02 -8.39
CA SER A 169 2.37 25.09 -9.17
C SER A 169 3.61 25.64 -8.47
N TYR A 170 4.75 25.67 -9.17
CA TYR A 170 5.97 26.31 -8.65
C TYR A 170 5.77 27.82 -8.48
N ILE A 171 5.20 28.49 -9.49
CA ILE A 171 4.94 29.94 -9.43
C ILE A 171 3.93 30.26 -8.34
N GLY A 172 2.87 29.44 -8.21
CA GLY A 172 1.90 29.56 -7.13
C GLY A 172 2.55 29.44 -5.75
N LEU A 173 3.46 28.49 -5.58
CA LEU A 173 4.18 28.30 -4.33
C LEU A 173 5.12 29.48 -4.01
N VAL A 174 5.88 29.97 -5.00
CA VAL A 174 6.75 31.14 -4.85
C VAL A 174 5.95 32.39 -4.48
N LYS A 175 4.77 32.60 -5.07
CA LYS A 175 3.88 33.71 -4.69
C LYS A 175 3.40 33.60 -3.24
N LYS A 176 3.24 32.38 -2.72
CA LYS A 176 2.73 32.12 -1.38
C LYS A 176 3.81 32.23 -0.30
N LEU A 177 5.00 31.70 -0.55
CA LEU A 177 6.06 31.55 0.45
C LEU A 177 7.28 32.46 0.22
N GLY A 178 7.40 33.04 -0.97
CA GLY A 178 8.57 33.81 -1.38
C GLY A 178 9.64 32.97 -2.06
N LEU A 179 10.39 33.61 -2.97
CA LEU A 179 11.39 32.92 -3.80
C LEU A 179 12.55 32.34 -2.97
N GLY A 180 13.02 33.07 -1.94
CA GLY A 180 14.12 32.62 -1.08
C GLY A 180 13.78 31.31 -0.37
N VAL A 181 12.61 31.26 0.26
CA VAL A 181 12.05 30.07 0.92
C VAL A 181 12.00 28.88 -0.03
N VAL A 182 11.34 29.04 -1.18
CA VAL A 182 11.14 27.91 -2.11
C VAL A 182 12.47 27.43 -2.70
N LYS A 183 13.41 28.34 -3.01
CA LYS A 183 14.75 27.95 -3.48
C LYS A 183 15.50 27.15 -2.44
N GLU A 184 15.51 27.61 -1.19
CA GLU A 184 16.20 26.89 -0.13
C GLU A 184 15.58 25.51 0.12
N MET A 185 14.26 25.39 0.08
CA MET A 185 13.57 24.09 0.18
C MET A 185 13.94 23.12 -0.95
N LEU A 186 14.21 23.63 -2.16
CA LEU A 186 14.70 22.84 -3.29
C LEU A 186 16.16 22.40 -3.06
N GLU A 187 17.02 23.32 -2.63
CA GLU A 187 18.44 23.06 -2.37
C GLU A 187 18.64 22.05 -1.24
N ARG A 188 17.80 22.11 -0.21
CA ARG A 188 17.77 21.14 0.90
C ARG A 188 17.01 19.86 0.57
N ASN A 189 16.57 19.68 -0.67
CA ASN A 189 15.82 18.51 -1.14
C ASN A 189 14.54 18.23 -0.35
N LEU A 190 13.87 19.23 0.24
CA LEU A 190 12.56 19.02 0.86
C LEU A 190 11.50 18.70 -0.21
N ILE A 191 11.57 19.43 -1.33
CA ILE A 191 10.69 19.30 -2.50
C ILE A 191 11.54 19.19 -3.77
N GLN A 192 10.94 18.69 -4.85
CA GLN A 192 11.60 18.56 -6.15
C GLN A 192 10.98 19.51 -7.17
N TYR A 193 11.82 20.27 -7.87
CA TYR A 193 11.39 21.08 -9.01
C TYR A 193 11.23 20.21 -10.26
N ARG A 194 10.11 20.40 -10.97
CA ARG A 194 9.76 19.69 -12.20
C ARG A 194 9.47 20.71 -13.29
N PRO A 195 10.24 20.74 -14.39
CA PRO A 195 9.94 21.62 -15.52
C PRO A 195 8.61 21.23 -16.18
N SER A 196 8.09 22.11 -17.05
CA SER A 196 6.85 21.85 -17.77
C SER A 196 6.94 20.61 -18.69
N SER A 197 5.78 20.20 -19.20
CA SER A 197 5.44 18.96 -19.94
C SER A 197 6.48 18.39 -20.92
N HIS A 198 7.38 19.21 -21.48
CA HIS A 198 8.43 18.74 -22.36
C HIS A 198 9.43 17.82 -21.64
N PHE A 199 9.60 17.99 -20.32
CA PHE A 199 10.55 17.24 -19.50
C PHE A 199 9.88 16.31 -18.47
N SER A 200 8.71 16.67 -17.95
CA SER A 200 8.02 15.90 -16.88
C SER A 200 6.91 15.00 -17.43
N LYS A 201 7.25 14.08 -18.33
CA LYS A 201 6.29 13.19 -19.02
C LYS A 201 5.76 12.04 -18.15
N ASP A 202 6.41 11.79 -17.02
CA ASP A 202 6.05 10.79 -16.01
C ASP A 202 4.90 11.24 -15.10
N LEU A 203 4.60 12.54 -15.07
CA LEU A 203 3.47 13.09 -14.33
C LEU A 203 2.18 12.97 -15.15
N ILE A 204 1.08 12.58 -14.49
CA ILE A 204 -0.22 12.36 -15.13
C ILE A 204 -1.29 13.21 -14.41
N PRO A 205 -1.89 14.21 -15.08
CA PRO A 205 -1.57 14.67 -16.43
C PRO A 205 -0.21 15.39 -16.49
N PRO A 206 0.43 15.49 -17.67
CA PRO A 206 1.66 16.26 -17.82
C PRO A 206 1.41 17.75 -17.50
N PRO A 207 2.26 18.40 -16.69
CA PRO A 207 2.02 19.76 -16.26
C PRO A 207 2.25 20.76 -17.40
N SER A 208 1.33 21.68 -17.61
CA SER A 208 1.50 22.77 -18.60
C SER A 208 2.51 23.83 -18.17
N GLU A 209 2.84 23.88 -16.88
CA GLU A 209 3.78 24.82 -16.27
C GLU A 209 4.83 24.10 -15.42
N SER A 210 5.76 24.87 -14.85
CA SER A 210 6.70 24.31 -13.86
C SER A 210 5.97 24.00 -12.56
N VAL A 211 6.20 22.82 -12.01
CA VAL A 211 5.54 22.32 -10.81
C VAL A 211 6.57 21.84 -9.79
N VAL A 212 6.11 21.59 -8.57
CA VAL A 212 6.89 20.91 -7.55
C VAL A 212 6.18 19.65 -7.07
N THR A 213 6.96 18.64 -6.75
CA THR A 213 6.53 17.33 -6.23
C THR A 213 7.25 17.02 -4.92
N PRO A 214 6.77 16.02 -4.17
CA PRO A 214 7.63 15.33 -3.21
C PRO A 214 8.85 14.74 -3.94
N GLN A 215 9.97 14.57 -3.25
CA GLN A 215 11.17 13.94 -3.80
C GLN A 215 10.95 12.46 -4.17
N SER A 216 10.10 11.79 -3.41
CA SER A 216 9.84 10.36 -3.54
C SER A 216 8.55 9.98 -2.83
N GLN A 217 8.05 8.76 -3.08
CA GLN A 217 6.91 8.22 -2.32
C GLN A 217 7.20 8.12 -0.81
N PRO A 218 8.41 7.68 -0.37
CA PRO A 218 8.78 7.77 1.04
C PRO A 218 8.72 9.20 1.62
N ALA A 219 9.15 10.20 0.86
CA ALA A 219 9.08 11.60 1.30
C ALA A 219 7.63 12.05 1.46
N LEU A 220 6.73 11.70 0.54
CA LEU A 220 5.29 12.00 0.68
C LEU A 220 4.68 11.33 1.92
N CYS A 221 5.06 10.08 2.21
CA CYS A 221 4.65 9.41 3.44
C CYS A 221 5.19 10.11 4.70
N ALA A 222 6.45 10.56 4.68
CA ALA A 222 7.04 11.31 5.78
C ALA A 222 6.35 12.66 6.01
N MET A 223 5.99 13.39 4.93
CA MET A 223 5.18 14.62 5.01
C MET A 223 3.84 14.37 5.71
N LYS A 224 3.18 13.25 5.42
CA LYS A 224 1.92 12.84 6.08
C LYS A 224 2.12 12.59 7.58
N MET A 225 3.23 11.95 7.96
CA MET A 225 3.56 11.75 9.37
C MET A 225 3.79 13.07 10.09
N LEU A 226 4.55 13.98 9.48
CA LEU A 226 4.86 15.30 10.04
C LEU A 226 3.60 16.12 10.31
N VAL A 227 2.67 16.18 9.35
CA VAL A 227 1.39 16.90 9.52
C VAL A 227 0.55 16.28 10.64
N LYS A 228 0.54 14.94 10.76
CA LYS A 228 -0.25 14.22 11.78
C LYS A 228 0.30 14.44 13.21
N GLU A 229 1.62 14.55 13.39
CA GLU A 229 2.24 14.74 14.71
C GLU A 229 2.16 16.19 15.21
N MET A 230 2.32 17.17 14.31
CA MET A 230 2.34 18.59 14.67
C MET A 230 0.94 19.21 14.86
N GLU A 231 -0.12 18.52 14.45
CA GLU A 231 -1.52 18.91 14.71
C GLU A 231 -2.28 17.79 15.40
N PRO A 232 -2.12 17.62 16.73
CA PRO A 232 -3.03 16.77 17.47
C PRO A 232 -4.45 17.37 17.41
N VAL A 233 -5.41 16.52 17.04
CA VAL A 233 -6.86 16.80 16.96
C VAL A 233 -7.39 17.50 18.20
#